data_AF-A0A1N7RDF4-F1
#
_entry.id   AF-A0A1N7RDF4-F1
#
_cell.length_a   1.000
_cell.length_b   1.000
_cell.length_c   1.000
_cell.angle_alpha   90.00
_cell.angle_beta   90.00
_cell.angle_gamma   90.00
#
_symmetry.space_group_name_H-M   'P 1'
#
loop_
_entity.id
_entity.type
_entity.pdbx_description
1 polymer ?
#
loop_
_entity_poly.entity_id
_entity_poly.type
_entity_poly.pdbx_seq_one_letter_code
_entity_poly.pdbx_strand_id
1 'polypeptide(L)' 'MQREDIQKLGAQAARDGLTCWDCPYYRAAAMPGHTGESIAEWHNKVQAWEAGWHEACGAGKPLPEGRCRYESRALALLCN' A
#
# COMPACT_ATOMS: atom_id res chain seq x y z
N MET A 1 3.26 -9.51 12.55
CA MET A 1 2.32 -8.40 12.29
C MET A 1 1.25 -8.94 11.36
N GLN A 2 -0.02 -8.86 11.75
CA GLN A 2 -1.10 -9.48 10.98
C GLN A 2 -1.44 -8.63 9.76
N ARG A 3 -1.88 -9.27 8.67
CA ARG A 3 -2.24 -8.61 7.40
C ARG A 3 -3.25 -7.47 7.59
N GLU A 4 -4.19 -7.64 8.51
CA GLU A 4 -5.24 -6.67 8.84
C GLU A 4 -4.68 -5.38 9.49
N ASP A 5 -3.64 -5.51 10.32
CA ASP A 5 -2.98 -4.33 10.92
C ASP A 5 -2.30 -3.50 9.84
N ILE A 6 -1.70 -4.18 8.86
CA ILE A 6 -0.99 -3.55 7.75
C ILE A 6 -1.98 -2.83 6.81
N GLN A 7 -3.14 -3.43 6.56
CA GLN A 7 -4.25 -2.76 5.86
C GLN A 7 -4.71 -1.50 6.59
N LYS A 8 -4.91 -1.57 7.92
CA LYS A 8 -5.30 -0.40 8.72
C LYS A 8 -4.26 0.72 8.65
N LEU A 9 -2.96 0.37 8.64
CA LEU A 9 -1.87 1.33 8.46
C LEU A 9 -1.93 2.01 7.07
N GLY A 10 -2.19 1.25 6.01
CA GLY A 10 -2.38 1.80 4.67
C GLY A 10 -3.58 2.74 4.59
N ALA A 11 -4.70 2.34 5.18
CA ALA A 11 -5.91 3.16 5.24
C ALA A 11 -5.71 4.45 6.03
N GLN A 12 -4.95 4.40 7.14
CA GLN A 12 -4.61 5.59 7.90
C GLN A 12 -3.67 6.50 7.11
N ALA A 13 -2.67 5.96 6.42
CA ALA A 13 -1.76 6.74 5.59
C ALA A 13 -2.49 7.51 4.48
N ALA A 14 -3.47 6.88 3.83
CA ALA A 14 -4.33 7.56 2.85
C ALA A 14 -5.15 8.71 3.47
N ARG A 15 -5.69 8.51 4.68
CA ARG A 15 -6.42 9.56 5.42
C ARG A 15 -5.52 10.72 5.83
N ASP A 16 -4.26 10.42 6.15
CA ASP A 16 -3.24 11.39 6.50
C ASP A 16 -2.68 12.14 5.27
N GLY A 17 -3.12 11.78 4.05
CA GLY A 17 -2.68 12.39 2.80
C GLY A 17 -1.33 11.90 2.29
N LEU A 18 -0.81 10.80 2.83
CA LEU A 18 0.42 10.17 2.37
C LEU A 18 0.22 9.47 1.02
N THR A 19 1.28 9.37 0.24
CA THR A 19 1.25 8.72 -1.07
C THR A 19 1.53 7.22 -0.96
N CYS A 20 1.20 6.45 -1.99
CA CYS A 20 1.56 5.03 -2.05
C CYS A 20 3.09 4.76 -1.88
N TRP A 21 3.94 5.76 -2.19
CA TRP A 21 5.39 5.68 -2.03
C TRP A 21 5.88 5.87 -0.60
N ASP A 22 5.04 6.44 0.27
CA ASP A 22 5.32 6.56 1.71
C ASP A 22 5.13 5.23 2.45
N CYS A 23 4.90 4.13 1.72
CA CYS A 23 4.84 2.79 2.26
C CYS A 23 6.11 2.45 3.07
N PRO A 24 5.98 2.12 4.37
CA PRO A 24 7.13 1.87 5.23
C PRO A 24 7.96 0.65 4.78
N TYR A 25 7.36 -0.27 4.03
CA TYR A 25 8.00 -1.48 3.52
C TYR A 25 8.94 -1.23 2.33
N TYR A 26 8.86 -0.05 1.69
CA TYR A 26 9.82 0.35 0.66
C TYR A 26 11.13 0.89 1.24
N ARG A 27 11.17 1.19 2.54
CA ARG A 27 12.41 1.63 3.19
C ARG A 27 13.42 0.49 3.20
N ALA A 28 14.69 0.82 2.98
CA ALA A 28 15.79 -0.16 3.01
C ALA A 28 15.78 -1.03 4.28
N ALA A 29 15.47 -0.43 5.43
CA ALA A 29 15.38 -1.16 6.71
C ALA A 29 14.30 -2.25 6.76
N ALA A 30 13.29 -2.18 5.88
CA ALA A 30 12.20 -3.16 5.79
C ALA A 30 12.32 -4.06 4.53
N MET A 31 13.39 -3.90 3.75
CA MET A 31 13.64 -4.77 2.59
C MET A 31 14.06 -6.17 3.04
N PRO A 32 13.69 -7.21 2.29
CA PRO A 32 14.01 -8.60 2.64
C PRO A 32 15.52 -8.88 2.72
N GLY A 33 16.34 -8.13 1.99
CA GLY A 33 17.80 -8.20 2.11
C GLY A 33 18.36 -7.73 3.47
N HIS A 34 17.59 -6.94 4.23
CA HIS A 34 17.98 -6.43 5.54
C HIS A 34 17.28 -7.14 6.70
N THR A 35 16.01 -7.53 6.52
CA THR A 35 15.23 -8.24 7.56
C THR A 35 15.46 -9.74 7.55
N GLY A 36 16.00 -10.30 6.45
CA GLY A 36 16.16 -11.74 6.27
C GLY A 36 14.84 -12.47 5.98
N GLU A 37 13.75 -11.73 5.77
CA GLU A 37 12.46 -12.32 5.42
C GLU A 37 12.41 -12.75 3.94
N SER A 38 11.49 -13.66 3.61
CA SER A 38 11.29 -14.05 2.22
C SER A 38 10.68 -12.90 1.42
N ILE A 39 11.05 -12.78 0.14
CA ILE A 39 10.46 -11.79 -0.77
C ILE A 39 8.93 -11.93 -0.83
N ALA A 40 8.42 -13.16 -0.72
CA ALA A 40 6.98 -13.44 -0.71
C ALA A 40 6.27 -12.85 0.52
N GLU A 41 6.86 -12.98 1.72
CA GLU A 41 6.32 -12.38 2.94
C GLU A 41 6.36 -10.86 2.88
N TRP A 42 7.47 -10.27 2.43
CA TRP A 42 7.58 -8.84 2.22
C TRP A 42 6.52 -8.32 1.24
N HIS A 43 6.37 -9.01 0.10
CA HIS A 43 5.40 -8.65 -0.91
C HIS A 43 3.95 -8.73 -0.39
N ASN A 44 3.63 -9.73 0.42
CA ASN A 44 2.33 -9.83 1.08
C ASN A 44 2.04 -8.64 2.01
N LYS A 45 3.06 -8.13 2.71
CA LYS A 45 2.92 -6.93 3.56
C LYS A 45 2.68 -5.68 2.72
N VAL A 46 3.44 -5.51 1.65
CA VAL A 46 3.26 -4.39 0.70
C VAL A 46 1.84 -4.40 0.13
N GLN A 47 1.39 -5.55 -0.39
CA GLN A 47 0.04 -5.69 -0.96
C GLN A 47 -1.07 -5.42 0.08
N ALA A 48 -0.88 -5.85 1.32
CA ALA A 48 -1.83 -5.56 2.38
C ALA A 48 -1.92 -4.06 2.66
N TRP A 49 -0.79 -3.37 2.71
CA TRP A 49 -0.73 -1.94 2.95
C TRP A 49 -1.38 -1.16 1.81
N GLU A 50 -1.02 -1.50 0.56
CA GLU A 50 -1.60 -0.90 -0.64
C GLU A 50 -3.11 -1.12 -0.73
N ALA A 51 -3.60 -2.30 -0.35
CA ALA A 51 -5.04 -2.57 -0.33
C ALA A 51 -5.78 -1.61 0.60
N GLY A 52 -5.30 -1.44 1.83
CA GLY A 52 -5.93 -0.53 2.79
C GLY A 52 -5.83 0.94 2.36
N TRP A 53 -4.69 1.34 1.78
CA TRP A 53 -4.50 2.68 1.23
C TRP A 53 -5.48 2.95 0.08
N HIS A 54 -5.61 2.01 -0.86
CA HIS A 54 -6.52 2.12 -1.99
C HIS A 54 -7.99 2.15 -1.56
N GLU A 55 -8.39 1.32 -0.58
CA GLU A 55 -9.75 1.37 -0.03
C GLU A 55 -10.07 2.74 0.58
N ALA A 56 -9.14 3.31 1.36
CA ALA A 56 -9.33 4.63 1.95
C ALA A 56 -9.31 5.78 0.92
N CYS A 57 -8.49 5.67 -0.14
CA CYS A 57 -8.50 6.63 -1.25
C CYS A 57 -9.74 6.50 -2.15
N GLY A 58 -10.25 5.29 -2.36
CA GLY A 58 -11.43 5.02 -3.19
C GLY A 58 -12.77 5.32 -2.52
N ALA A 59 -12.83 5.30 -1.18
CA ALA A 59 -14.06 5.43 -0.40
C ALA A 59 -14.62 6.87 -0.24
N GLY A 60 -14.06 7.87 -0.92
CA GLY A 60 -14.83 9.08 -1.23
C GLY A 60 -14.41 10.38 -0.57
N LYS A 61 -13.29 10.94 -1.04
CA LYS A 61 -13.22 12.37 -1.38
C LYS A 61 -12.16 12.53 -2.49
N PRO A 62 -12.49 13.14 -3.64
CA PRO A 62 -11.46 13.56 -4.56
C PRO A 62 -10.54 14.52 -3.79
N LEU A 63 -9.28 14.14 -3.62
CA LEU A 63 -8.26 15.08 -3.16
C LEU A 63 -8.28 16.27 -4.12
N PRO A 64 -8.23 17.53 -3.63
CA PRO A 64 -7.91 18.64 -4.51
C PRO A 64 -6.56 18.30 -5.17
N GLU A 65 -6.47 18.51 -6.48
CA GLU A 65 -5.33 18.21 -7.34
C GLU A 65 -4.84 16.75 -7.47
N GLY A 66 -5.66 15.91 -8.12
CA GLY A 66 -5.21 15.12 -9.28
C GLY A 66 -4.15 14.03 -9.09
N ARG A 67 -3.77 13.69 -7.86
CA ARG A 67 -2.78 12.64 -7.57
C ARG A 67 -3.47 11.39 -7.06
N CYS A 68 -4.17 10.70 -7.95
CA CYS A 68 -4.37 9.26 -7.78
C CYS A 68 -4.04 8.59 -9.10
N ARG A 69 -2.75 8.25 -9.28
CA ARG A 69 -2.34 7.27 -10.28
C ARG A 69 -1.28 6.38 -9.65
N TYR A 70 -1.74 5.49 -8.78
CA TYR A 70 -1.06 4.23 -8.57
C TYR A 70 -2.01 3.14 -9.08
N GLU A 71 -1.80 2.74 -10.33
CA GLU A 71 -2.44 1.54 -10.86
C GLU A 71 -1.70 0.35 -10.26
N SER A 72 -2.24 -0.18 -9.16
CA SER A 72 -1.77 -1.45 -8.61
C SER A 72 -1.76 -2.48 -9.73
N ARG A 73 -0.64 -3.17 -9.94
CA ARG A 73 -0.50 -4.26 -10.93
C ARG A 73 -1.56 -5.38 -10.77
N ALA A 74 -2.20 -5.45 -9.60
CA ALA A 74 -3.32 -6.34 -9.29
C ALA A 74 -4.66 -5.93 -9.95
N LEU A 75 -4.88 -4.63 -10.22
CA LEU A 75 -6.08 -4.13 -10.91
C LEU A 75 -5.97 -4.26 -12.44
N ALA A 76 -4.76 -4.36 -12.98
CA ALA A 76 -4.53 -4.53 -14.42
C ALA A 76 -5.04 -5.87 -14.99
N LEU A 77 -5.44 -6.82 -14.13
CA LEU A 77 -5.96 -8.13 -14.53
C LEU A 77 -7.49 -8.24 -14.45
N LEU A 78 -8.20 -7.19 -14.02
CA LEU A 78 -9.67 -7.19 -13.93
C LEU A 78 -10.35 -6.42 -15.08
N CYS A 79 -9.58 -5.89 -16.03
CA CYS A 79 -10.08 -5.29 -17.26
C CYS A 79 -9.58 -6.08 -18.48
N ASN A 80 -10.12 -7.27 -18.71
CA ASN A 80 -10.07 -7.93 -20.01
C ASN A 80 -11.34 -8.73 -20.28
#